data_AF-A0A940NQA0-F1
#
_entry.id   AF-A0A940NQA0-F1
#
_cell.length_a   1.000
_cell.length_b   1.000
_cell.length_c   1.000
_cell.angle_alpha   90.00
_cell.angle_beta   90.00
_cell.angle_gamma   90.00
#
_symmetry.space_group_name_H-M   'P 1'
#
loop_
_entity.id
_entity.type
_entity.pdbx_description
1 polymer ?
#
loop_
_entity_poly.entity_id
_entity_poly.type
_entity_poly.pdbx_seq_one_letter_code
_entity_poly.pdbx_strand_id
1 'polypeptide(L)'
;MARRNQAGQDCTLTTYVQDANGDWSVFGAMSAEHEAEYGLYQRATELNSRYNRNSLGNMGGMAVPSPSAIFEMLRFGRCIHDQLGDGARFNHWRKASTPDGDGWINLSKVGVRVYSDADFPEWAGWGFISDDPTPDSVCDSPTVKKWLDVNRSGQVTHAEAVGALGIEAVRQRMAHAVCKFPTEWSKAGLEARYNWLKSPHEALTNPLSDPDFNRLMDHARDLAFWEDIHDADLPPANECWHFPPTTFIRQFRTCAWFSASEFKQFLPREVLREGPHNTVYYEDVVMSRARQNLIENHRVPLNKTIRKYGINSPQRIAVFFGNSLQETMWLSSLHENNPGMWYYPWDGRGFLQLTHPENYLSYWDFKGRGNQISQETRGRLLHAHAMANSHRQQAQQFNADNVNGATASVIQWRNDVGDNQAIIRDLISPVDSAGSYWAKMGMANYADRDVRLERREVSATRPSSPHHPANNANSVTKIYYHSENFRDAAAVINLPVAVGHPNHPFNGYVARCGGFGQVLAMVGEHWFPDGHGAFLAEGCQPRRD
;
A
#
# COMPACT_ATOMS: atom_id res chain seq x y z
N MET A 1 -24.60 2.32 -6.04
CA MET A 1 -23.82 3.53 -5.71
C MET A 1 -22.48 3.10 -5.17
N ALA A 2 -21.39 3.66 -5.69
CA ALA A 2 -20.05 3.39 -5.22
C ALA A 2 -19.31 4.70 -4.95
N ARG A 3 -18.60 4.75 -3.83
CA ARG A 3 -17.64 5.79 -3.52
C ARG A 3 -16.26 5.25 -3.83
N ARG A 4 -15.46 6.00 -4.59
CA ARG A 4 -14.07 5.64 -4.87
C ARG A 4 -13.17 6.81 -4.49
N ASN A 5 -12.18 6.54 -3.64
CA ASN A 5 -11.04 7.43 -3.54
C ASN A 5 -10.05 6.99 -4.61
N GLN A 6 -9.74 7.87 -5.56
CA GLN A 6 -8.64 7.59 -6.47
C GLN A 6 -7.34 7.86 -5.71
N ALA A 7 -6.38 6.94 -5.85
CA ALA A 7 -5.05 7.16 -5.34
C ALA A 7 -4.46 8.37 -6.08
N GLY A 8 -4.50 9.55 -5.46
CA GLY A 8 -3.71 10.68 -5.95
C GLY A 8 -4.31 12.07 -5.91
N GLN A 9 -5.54 12.34 -5.45
CA GLN A 9 -6.01 13.70 -5.05
C GLN A 9 -7.48 13.72 -4.63
N ASP A 10 -8.34 13.12 -5.45
CA ASP A 10 -9.78 13.37 -5.40
C ASP A 10 -10.60 12.19 -4.88
N CYS A 11 -11.71 12.50 -4.22
CA CYS A 11 -12.74 11.53 -3.87
C CYS A 11 -13.95 11.70 -4.80
N THR A 12 -14.33 10.65 -5.51
CA THR A 12 -15.50 10.64 -6.38
C THR A 12 -16.64 9.80 -5.81
N LEU A 13 -17.86 10.18 -6.17
CA LEU A 13 -19.07 9.48 -5.77
C LEU A 13 -19.96 9.27 -7.00
N THR A 14 -20.21 8.00 -7.31
CA THR A 14 -20.89 7.61 -8.54
C THR A 14 -22.07 6.70 -8.21
N THR A 15 -23.21 6.99 -8.81
CA THR A 15 -24.38 6.11 -8.80
C THR A 15 -24.45 5.33 -10.09
N TYR A 16 -24.77 4.04 -9.96
CA TYR A 16 -24.85 3.10 -11.05
C TYR A 16 -26.27 2.55 -11.11
N VAL A 17 -26.74 2.27 -12.32
CA VAL A 17 -27.99 1.56 -12.60
C VAL A 17 -27.65 0.28 -13.37
N GLN A 18 -28.40 -0.78 -13.11
CA GLN A 18 -28.26 -2.02 -13.86
C GLN A 18 -29.10 -1.93 -15.15
N ASP A 19 -28.47 -2.20 -16.27
CA ASP A 19 -29.07 -2.18 -17.59
C ASP A 19 -29.85 -3.48 -17.86
N ALA A 20 -30.75 -3.46 -18.85
CA ALA A 20 -31.55 -4.64 -19.22
C ALA A 20 -30.71 -5.84 -19.73
N ASN A 21 -29.46 -5.60 -20.13
CA ASN A 21 -28.52 -6.64 -20.52
C ASN A 21 -27.69 -7.18 -19.33
N GLY A 22 -28.00 -6.76 -18.09
CA GLY A 22 -27.31 -7.15 -16.85
C GLY A 22 -26.02 -6.38 -16.56
N ASP A 23 -25.62 -5.45 -17.44
CA ASP A 23 -24.44 -4.59 -17.24
C ASP A 23 -24.76 -3.43 -16.29
N TRP A 24 -23.72 -2.70 -15.86
CA TRP A 24 -23.88 -1.55 -14.98
C TRP A 24 -23.39 -0.27 -15.67
N SER A 25 -24.30 0.68 -15.83
CA SER A 25 -24.00 1.99 -16.40
C SER A 25 -23.96 3.08 -15.32
N VAL A 26 -23.17 4.13 -15.57
CA VAL A 26 -23.13 5.31 -14.70
C VAL A 26 -24.44 6.07 -14.86
N PHE A 27 -25.22 6.14 -13.79
CA PHE A 27 -26.44 6.94 -13.73
C PHE A 27 -26.13 8.42 -13.43
N GLY A 28 -25.19 8.66 -12.51
CA GLY A 28 -24.87 9.99 -12.03
C GLY A 28 -23.52 10.04 -11.34
N ALA A 29 -22.85 11.18 -11.44
CA ALA A 29 -21.57 11.43 -10.79
C ALA A 29 -21.63 12.78 -10.07
N MET A 30 -21.31 12.78 -8.78
CA MET A 30 -21.11 14.02 -8.04
C MET A 30 -19.79 14.67 -8.45
N SER A 31 -19.70 15.99 -8.32
CA SER A 31 -18.43 16.70 -8.43
C SER A 31 -17.37 16.06 -7.53
N ALA A 32 -16.16 15.92 -8.07
CA ALA A 32 -15.04 15.40 -7.31
C ALA A 32 -14.78 16.30 -6.08
N GLU A 33 -14.60 15.67 -4.91
CA GLU A 33 -14.07 16.37 -3.75
C GLU A 33 -12.56 16.48 -3.95
N HIS A 34 -12.13 17.65 -4.41
CA HIS A 34 -10.71 17.93 -4.62
C HIS A 34 -9.93 17.89 -3.30
N GLU A 35 -8.67 17.46 -3.39
CA GLU A 35 -7.73 17.44 -2.26
C GLU A 35 -8.22 16.58 -1.07
N ALA A 36 -9.21 15.71 -1.29
CA ALA A 36 -9.83 14.89 -0.25
C ALA A 36 -8.80 14.02 0.48
N GLU A 37 -7.76 13.62 -0.22
CA GLU A 37 -6.67 12.79 0.28
C GLU A 37 -5.66 13.60 1.11
N TYR A 38 -5.30 14.81 0.67
CA TYR A 38 -4.26 15.62 1.32
C TYR A 38 -4.73 16.25 2.63
N GLY A 39 -6.01 16.65 2.70
CA GLY A 39 -6.60 17.22 3.92
C GLY A 39 -7.07 16.18 4.95
N LEU A 40 -6.89 14.89 4.69
CA LEU A 40 -7.57 13.84 5.45
C LEU A 40 -7.16 13.79 6.93
N TYR A 41 -5.87 13.99 7.24
CA TYR A 41 -5.37 14.00 8.61
C TYR A 41 -5.98 15.14 9.44
N GLN A 42 -5.96 16.35 8.87
CA GLN A 42 -6.55 17.54 9.49
C GLN A 42 -8.05 17.35 9.68
N ARG A 43 -8.77 16.92 8.64
CA ARG A 43 -10.22 16.67 8.70
C ARG A 43 -10.58 15.66 9.79
N ALA A 44 -9.83 14.57 9.92
CA ALA A 44 -10.09 13.56 10.93
C ALA A 44 -9.89 14.10 12.36
N THR A 45 -8.84 14.89 12.57
CA THR A 45 -8.52 15.54 13.85
C THR A 45 -9.55 16.62 14.22
N GLU A 46 -10.00 17.41 13.24
CA GLU A 46 -11.05 18.41 13.44
C GLU A 46 -12.40 17.77 13.78
N LEU A 47 -12.77 16.68 13.10
CA LEU A 47 -14.00 15.94 13.40
C LEU A 47 -13.98 15.36 14.81
N ASN A 48 -12.88 14.72 15.21
CA ASN A 48 -12.69 14.26 16.59
C ASN A 48 -12.86 15.42 17.59
N SER A 49 -12.24 16.57 17.33
CA SER A 49 -12.36 17.78 18.17
C SER A 49 -13.79 18.30 18.26
N ARG A 50 -14.59 18.21 17.18
CA ARG A 50 -16.01 18.59 17.18
C ARG A 50 -16.86 17.62 18.01
N TYR A 51 -16.59 16.31 17.91
CA TYR A 51 -17.26 15.31 18.75
C TYR A 51 -16.97 15.52 20.24
N ASN A 52 -15.77 15.99 20.59
CA ASN A 52 -15.39 16.31 21.96
C ASN A 52 -15.94 17.65 22.48
N ARG A 53 -16.09 18.68 21.62
CA ARG A 53 -16.55 20.03 22.02
C ARG A 53 -18.07 20.16 22.15
N ASN A 54 -18.84 19.50 21.29
CA ASN A 54 -20.29 19.64 21.33
C ASN A 54 -20.84 18.95 22.59
N SER A 55 -21.83 19.58 23.25
CA SER A 55 -22.60 19.07 24.41
C SER A 55 -23.27 17.70 24.18
N LEU A 56 -23.16 17.14 22.98
CA LEU A 56 -23.29 15.72 22.70
C LEU A 56 -22.41 14.85 23.62
N GLY A 57 -21.22 15.29 24.04
CA GLY A 57 -20.39 14.58 25.04
C GLY A 57 -21.15 14.20 26.33
N ASN A 58 -22.16 14.99 26.69
CA ASN A 58 -23.04 14.75 27.84
C ASN A 58 -24.36 14.01 27.50
N MET A 59 -24.65 13.72 26.22
CA MET A 59 -25.79 12.88 25.82
C MET A 59 -25.37 11.40 25.74
N GLY A 60 -25.18 10.77 26.89
CA GLY A 60 -25.31 9.31 27.06
C GLY A 60 -24.13 8.44 26.64
N GLY A 61 -22.97 8.54 27.31
CA GLY A 61 -22.01 7.43 27.46
C GLY A 61 -21.38 6.81 26.20
N MET A 62 -21.61 7.36 25.00
CA MET A 62 -21.09 6.80 23.75
C MET A 62 -19.63 7.19 23.50
N ALA A 63 -18.82 6.23 23.06
CA ALA A 63 -17.41 6.43 22.76
C ALA A 63 -17.20 7.39 21.57
N VAL A 64 -16.25 8.32 21.71
CA VAL A 64 -15.79 9.19 20.62
C VAL A 64 -14.70 8.46 19.83
N PRO A 65 -14.83 8.31 18.50
CA PRO A 65 -13.81 7.65 17.70
C PRO A 65 -12.51 8.46 17.64
N SER A 66 -11.37 7.78 17.68
CA SER A 66 -10.06 8.43 17.56
C SER A 66 -9.91 9.12 16.19
N PRO A 67 -9.06 10.16 16.07
CA PRO A 67 -8.73 10.73 14.77
C PRO A 67 -8.27 9.66 13.77
N SER A 68 -7.48 8.69 14.21
CA SER A 68 -6.99 7.59 13.38
C SER A 68 -8.12 6.66 12.88
N ALA A 69 -9.11 6.34 13.72
CA ALA A 69 -10.28 5.58 13.27
C ALA A 69 -11.14 6.39 12.29
N ILE A 70 -11.36 7.69 12.56
CA ILE A 70 -12.08 8.59 11.64
C ILE A 70 -11.35 8.67 10.29
N PHE A 71 -10.02 8.75 10.29
CA PHE A 71 -9.19 8.79 9.10
C PHE A 71 -9.43 7.56 8.22
N GLU A 72 -9.39 6.36 8.80
CA GLU A 72 -9.66 5.12 8.08
C GLU A 72 -11.12 5.02 7.60
N MET A 73 -12.08 5.45 8.41
CA MET A 73 -13.49 5.47 8.01
C MET A 73 -13.75 6.41 6.84
N LEU A 74 -13.18 7.61 6.87
CA LEU A 74 -13.26 8.55 5.77
C LEU A 74 -12.55 8.02 4.52
N ARG A 75 -11.50 7.21 4.65
CA ARG A 75 -10.81 6.63 3.49
C ARG A 75 -11.50 5.38 2.95
N PHE A 76 -11.72 4.38 3.78
CA PHE A 76 -12.16 3.05 3.34
C PHE A 76 -13.63 2.76 3.62
N GLY A 77 -14.31 3.55 4.46
CA GLY A 77 -15.63 3.20 4.99
C GLY A 77 -15.59 2.11 6.07
N ARG A 78 -14.39 1.63 6.43
CA ARG A 78 -14.12 0.69 7.53
C ARG A 78 -12.75 0.98 8.14
N CYS A 79 -12.52 0.56 9.38
CA CYS A 79 -11.17 0.49 9.93
C CYS A 79 -10.50 -0.82 9.48
N ILE A 80 -9.28 -0.72 8.94
CA ILE A 80 -8.38 -1.83 8.60
C ILE A 80 -7.37 -2.12 9.69
N HIS A 81 -7.05 -1.12 10.52
CA HIS A 81 -6.03 -1.22 11.56
C HIS A 81 -6.55 -0.76 12.94
N ASP A 82 -7.25 0.37 12.99
CA ASP A 82 -7.94 0.80 14.21
C ASP A 82 -9.32 0.14 14.38
N GLN A 83 -10.07 0.57 15.39
CA GLN A 83 -11.44 0.12 15.63
C GLN A 83 -12.35 1.31 15.90
N LEU A 84 -13.57 1.23 15.37
CA LEU A 84 -14.70 1.98 15.89
C LEU A 84 -15.29 1.16 17.03
N GLY A 85 -15.34 1.73 18.23
CA GLY A 85 -16.04 1.07 19.34
C GLY A 85 -17.53 0.88 19.03
N ASP A 86 -18.16 -0.10 19.65
CA ASP A 86 -19.60 -0.29 19.55
C ASP A 86 -20.34 0.98 19.99
N GLY A 87 -21.32 1.40 19.20
CA GLY A 87 -22.02 2.67 19.44
C GLY A 87 -21.13 3.90 19.28
N ALA A 88 -19.98 3.81 18.57
CA ALA A 88 -19.18 4.98 18.25
C ALA A 88 -20.01 6.02 17.47
N ARG A 89 -19.82 7.29 17.82
CA ARG A 89 -20.50 8.39 17.14
C ARG A 89 -19.84 8.67 15.81
N PHE A 90 -20.26 7.96 14.78
CA PHE A 90 -19.79 8.22 13.43
C PHE A 90 -20.92 8.07 12.40
N ASN A 91 -21.27 9.18 11.75
CA ASN A 91 -22.22 9.19 10.63
C ASN A 91 -21.56 9.88 9.44
N HIS A 92 -21.19 9.11 8.42
CA HIS A 92 -20.57 9.63 7.21
C HIS A 92 -21.61 9.98 6.15
N TRP A 93 -22.21 11.16 6.28
CA TRP A 93 -23.17 11.68 5.30
C TRP A 93 -22.46 12.23 4.06
N ARG A 94 -22.94 11.83 2.88
CA ARG A 94 -22.51 12.36 1.58
C ARG A 94 -23.74 12.72 0.74
N LYS A 95 -23.65 13.84 0.02
CA LYS A 95 -24.65 14.18 -1.00
C LYS A 95 -24.42 13.30 -2.23
N ALA A 96 -25.49 12.77 -2.82
CA ALA A 96 -25.46 11.90 -3.99
C ALA A 96 -26.67 12.17 -4.90
N SER A 97 -26.49 12.05 -6.21
CA SER A 97 -27.58 12.09 -7.18
C SER A 97 -28.20 10.70 -7.32
N THR A 98 -29.52 10.59 -7.23
CA THR A 98 -30.27 9.33 -7.36
C THR A 98 -31.33 9.45 -8.45
N PRO A 99 -31.94 8.35 -8.92
CA PRO A 99 -33.07 8.41 -9.85
C PRO A 99 -34.23 9.30 -9.39
N ASP A 100 -34.39 9.46 -8.07
CA ASP A 100 -35.44 10.30 -7.47
C ASP A 100 -34.98 11.75 -7.21
N GLY A 101 -33.74 12.11 -7.60
CA GLY A 101 -33.12 13.42 -7.39
C GLY A 101 -31.92 13.42 -6.45
N ASP A 102 -31.39 14.61 -6.18
CA ASP A 102 -30.27 14.82 -5.25
C ASP A 102 -30.69 14.57 -3.79
N GLY A 103 -29.94 13.75 -3.06
CA GLY A 103 -30.20 13.41 -1.67
C GLY A 103 -28.94 13.25 -0.82
N TRP A 104 -29.11 13.03 0.48
CA TRP A 104 -28.02 12.72 1.41
C TRP A 104 -28.09 11.27 1.84
N ILE A 105 -26.95 10.58 1.77
CA ILE A 105 -26.84 9.16 2.11
C ILE A 105 -25.81 9.01 3.23
N ASN A 106 -26.16 8.23 4.25
CA ASN A 106 -25.24 7.86 5.32
C ASN A 106 -24.46 6.61 4.93
N LEU A 107 -23.17 6.78 4.63
CA LEU A 107 -22.26 5.69 4.26
C LEU A 107 -21.85 4.81 5.46
N SER A 108 -22.24 5.18 6.68
CA SER A 108 -21.97 4.40 7.90
C SER A 108 -23.18 3.58 8.37
N LYS A 109 -24.25 3.50 7.56
CA LYS A 109 -25.46 2.75 7.92
C LYS A 109 -25.29 1.25 7.72
N VAL A 110 -25.96 0.45 8.55
CA VAL A 110 -26.11 -0.99 8.34
C VAL A 110 -26.66 -1.26 6.94
N GLY A 111 -26.04 -2.20 6.22
CA GLY A 111 -26.37 -2.54 4.83
C GLY A 111 -25.46 -1.92 3.78
N VAL A 112 -24.62 -0.94 4.14
CA VAL A 112 -23.54 -0.46 3.27
C VAL A 112 -22.44 -1.52 3.19
N ARG A 113 -22.10 -1.94 1.98
CA ARG A 113 -20.98 -2.85 1.72
C ARG A 113 -19.71 -2.06 1.44
N VAL A 114 -18.60 -2.53 2.00
CA VAL A 114 -17.27 -1.94 1.81
C VAL A 114 -16.42 -2.92 1.01
N TYR A 115 -15.91 -2.46 -0.13
CA TYR A 115 -15.08 -3.24 -1.02
C TYR A 115 -13.62 -2.77 -0.95
N SER A 116 -12.72 -3.63 -1.38
CA SER A 116 -11.29 -3.44 -1.50
C SER A 116 -10.81 -3.86 -2.88
N ASP A 117 -9.53 -3.65 -3.15
CA ASP A 117 -8.90 -4.02 -4.42
C ASP A 117 -8.85 -5.55 -4.65
N ALA A 118 -9.14 -6.33 -3.60
CA ALA A 118 -9.28 -7.79 -3.66
C ALA A 118 -10.74 -8.27 -3.87
N ASP A 119 -11.69 -7.33 -4.07
CA ASP A 119 -13.09 -7.63 -4.34
C ASP A 119 -13.42 -7.41 -5.82
N PHE A 120 -14.43 -8.14 -6.32
CA PHE A 120 -14.82 -8.16 -7.72
C PHE A 120 -16.30 -7.77 -7.89
N PRO A 121 -16.69 -6.52 -7.57
CA PRO A 121 -18.11 -6.16 -7.57
C PRO A 121 -18.66 -5.97 -8.99
N GLU A 122 -19.92 -6.34 -9.18
CA GLU A 122 -20.60 -6.26 -10.48
C GLU A 122 -20.65 -4.84 -11.06
N TRP A 123 -20.81 -3.82 -10.21
CA TRP A 123 -20.79 -2.42 -10.64
C TRP A 123 -19.43 -1.95 -11.16
N ALA A 124 -18.36 -2.73 -10.93
CA ALA A 124 -17.04 -2.52 -11.50
C ALA A 124 -16.77 -3.40 -12.75
N GLY A 125 -17.81 -4.01 -13.31
CA GLY A 125 -17.76 -4.79 -14.56
C GLY A 125 -17.59 -6.29 -14.37
N TRP A 126 -17.40 -6.78 -13.15
CA TRP A 126 -17.19 -8.21 -12.89
C TRP A 126 -18.49 -9.01 -12.97
N GLY A 127 -18.53 -10.04 -13.81
CA GLY A 127 -19.68 -10.93 -13.94
C GLY A 127 -19.34 -12.33 -13.43
N PHE A 128 -20.12 -12.86 -12.49
CA PHE A 128 -20.01 -14.25 -12.03
C PHE A 128 -21.06 -15.10 -12.73
N ILE A 129 -20.61 -15.95 -13.65
CA ILE A 129 -21.45 -16.72 -14.58
C ILE A 129 -21.41 -18.20 -14.20
N SER A 130 -22.57 -18.78 -13.92
CA SER A 130 -22.71 -20.20 -13.56
C SER A 130 -23.98 -20.83 -14.16
N ASP A 131 -24.42 -20.31 -15.31
CA ASP A 131 -25.64 -20.72 -16.00
C ASP A 131 -25.36 -21.70 -17.16
N ASP A 132 -24.13 -22.19 -17.25
CA ASP A 132 -23.78 -23.27 -18.16
C ASP A 132 -24.30 -24.62 -17.61
N PRO A 133 -25.24 -25.29 -18.28
CA PRO A 133 -25.87 -26.48 -17.73
C PRO A 133 -25.07 -27.77 -17.99
N THR A 134 -24.08 -27.73 -18.88
CA THR A 134 -23.36 -28.93 -19.32
C THR A 134 -22.00 -29.05 -18.63
N PRO A 135 -21.55 -30.29 -18.34
CA PRO A 135 -20.21 -30.54 -17.85
C PRO A 135 -19.19 -30.69 -19.00
N ASP A 136 -19.64 -30.61 -20.26
CA ASP A 136 -18.75 -30.59 -21.41
C ASP A 136 -18.00 -29.25 -21.41
N SER A 137 -16.71 -29.24 -21.73
CA SER A 137 -15.90 -28.02 -21.67
C SER A 137 -16.18 -27.07 -22.85
N VAL A 138 -17.43 -27.04 -23.32
CA VAL A 138 -17.97 -26.13 -24.31
C VAL A 138 -18.65 -24.98 -23.57
N CYS A 139 -18.68 -23.80 -24.19
CA CYS A 139 -19.35 -22.64 -23.60
C CYS A 139 -20.81 -22.59 -24.06
N ASP A 140 -21.71 -23.14 -23.27
CA ASP A 140 -23.15 -23.15 -23.50
C ASP A 140 -23.95 -22.16 -22.64
N SER A 141 -23.27 -21.41 -21.77
CA SER A 141 -23.82 -20.29 -20.99
C SER A 141 -24.74 -19.36 -21.82
N PRO A 142 -26.05 -19.29 -21.47
CA PRO A 142 -26.97 -18.31 -22.06
C PRO A 142 -26.51 -16.87 -21.87
N THR A 143 -25.90 -16.55 -20.73
CA THR A 143 -25.36 -15.21 -20.46
C THR A 143 -24.23 -14.84 -21.42
N VAL A 144 -23.23 -15.72 -21.60
CA VAL A 144 -22.11 -15.46 -22.52
C VAL A 144 -22.60 -15.38 -23.96
N LYS A 145 -23.49 -16.29 -24.38
CA LYS A 145 -24.09 -16.25 -25.72
C LYS A 145 -24.82 -14.93 -25.99
N LYS A 146 -25.59 -14.42 -25.03
CA LYS A 146 -26.26 -13.11 -25.14
C LYS A 146 -25.26 -11.95 -25.32
N TRP A 147 -24.05 -12.06 -24.78
CA TRP A 147 -23.02 -11.01 -24.96
C TRP A 147 -22.36 -11.07 -26.33
N LEU A 148 -22.30 -12.26 -26.94
CA LEU A 148 -21.76 -12.50 -28.27
C LEU A 148 -22.81 -12.27 -29.38
N ASP A 149 -24.10 -12.27 -29.04
CA ASP A 149 -25.23 -11.98 -29.95
C ASP A 149 -25.33 -10.48 -30.30
N VAL A 150 -24.34 -9.99 -31.05
CA VAL A 150 -24.24 -8.58 -31.44
C VAL A 150 -25.40 -8.17 -32.37
N ASN A 151 -25.86 -9.08 -33.23
CA ASN A 151 -26.94 -8.83 -34.18
C ASN A 151 -28.35 -9.02 -33.57
N ARG A 152 -28.44 -9.49 -32.32
CA ARG A 152 -29.69 -9.74 -31.57
C ARG A 152 -30.62 -10.71 -32.27
N SER A 153 -30.05 -11.70 -32.96
CA SER A 153 -30.82 -12.72 -33.66
C SER A 153 -31.35 -13.80 -32.71
N GLY A 154 -30.85 -13.85 -31.47
CA GLY A 154 -31.16 -14.89 -30.49
C GLY A 154 -30.39 -16.20 -30.72
N GLN A 155 -29.48 -16.23 -31.69
CA GLN A 155 -28.60 -17.36 -32.00
C GLN A 155 -27.18 -16.83 -32.24
N VAL A 156 -26.15 -17.60 -31.86
CA VAL A 156 -24.75 -17.23 -32.06
C VAL A 156 -24.00 -18.41 -32.63
N THR A 157 -23.62 -18.30 -33.89
CA THR A 157 -22.69 -19.23 -34.55
C THR A 157 -21.26 -19.04 -34.04
N HIS A 158 -20.41 -20.04 -34.18
CA HIS A 158 -18.98 -19.94 -33.86
C HIS A 158 -18.29 -18.79 -34.62
N ALA A 159 -18.63 -18.60 -35.90
CA ALA A 159 -18.09 -17.50 -36.70
C ALA A 159 -18.54 -16.13 -36.18
N GLU A 160 -19.81 -15.99 -35.78
CA GLU A 160 -20.33 -14.77 -35.15
C GLU A 160 -19.67 -14.51 -33.79
N ALA A 161 -19.48 -15.55 -32.96
CA ALA A 161 -18.78 -15.43 -31.68
C ALA A 161 -17.34 -14.93 -31.89
N VAL A 162 -16.59 -15.51 -32.83
CA VAL A 162 -15.23 -15.07 -33.18
C VAL A 162 -15.24 -13.62 -33.68
N GLY A 163 -16.20 -13.26 -34.54
CA GLY A 163 -16.37 -11.89 -35.02
C GLY A 163 -16.69 -10.89 -33.88
N ALA A 164 -17.55 -11.27 -32.95
CA ALA A 164 -17.94 -10.46 -31.80
C ALA A 164 -16.76 -10.19 -30.85
N LEU A 165 -15.84 -11.15 -30.68
CA LEU A 165 -14.61 -10.95 -29.90
C LEU A 165 -13.65 -9.91 -30.51
N GLY A 166 -13.82 -9.57 -31.79
CA GLY A 166 -13.14 -8.44 -32.43
C GLY A 166 -13.67 -7.07 -32.00
N ILE A 167 -14.83 -7.00 -31.34
CA ILE A 167 -15.45 -5.75 -30.88
C ILE A 167 -14.92 -5.39 -29.49
N GLU A 168 -14.39 -4.16 -29.35
CA GLU A 168 -13.79 -3.67 -28.09
C GLU A 168 -14.71 -3.87 -26.88
N ALA A 169 -15.97 -3.45 -26.98
CA ALA A 169 -16.93 -3.52 -25.87
C ALA A 169 -17.18 -4.96 -25.41
N VAL A 170 -17.30 -5.90 -26.34
CA VAL A 170 -17.46 -7.33 -26.04
C VAL A 170 -16.20 -7.85 -25.35
N ARG A 171 -15.03 -7.54 -25.89
CA ARG A 171 -13.75 -7.97 -25.31
C ARG A 171 -13.55 -7.45 -23.88
N GLN A 172 -13.88 -6.18 -23.63
CA GLN A 172 -13.80 -5.59 -22.28
C GLN A 172 -14.76 -6.28 -21.31
N ARG A 173 -15.97 -6.64 -21.76
CA ARG A 173 -16.93 -7.37 -20.94
C ARG A 173 -16.46 -8.79 -20.63
N MET A 174 -15.99 -9.53 -21.64
CA MET A 174 -15.45 -10.88 -21.48
C MET A 174 -14.21 -10.91 -20.58
N ALA A 175 -13.40 -9.85 -20.61
CA ALA A 175 -12.22 -9.72 -19.75
C ALA A 175 -12.53 -9.68 -18.25
N HIS A 176 -13.80 -9.48 -17.86
CA HIS A 176 -14.27 -9.47 -16.48
C HIS A 176 -15.27 -10.59 -16.17
N ALA A 177 -15.38 -11.59 -17.05
CA ALA A 177 -16.24 -12.75 -16.87
C ALA A 177 -15.55 -13.83 -16.03
N VAL A 178 -16.02 -14.04 -14.81
CA VAL A 178 -15.62 -15.15 -13.95
C VAL A 178 -16.62 -16.28 -14.16
N CYS A 179 -16.17 -17.38 -14.76
CA CYS A 179 -17.06 -18.47 -15.17
C CYS A 179 -16.87 -19.69 -14.27
N LYS A 180 -17.97 -20.32 -13.85
CA LYS A 180 -17.96 -21.60 -13.14
C LYS A 180 -18.06 -22.73 -14.15
N PHE A 181 -17.04 -23.59 -14.22
CA PHE A 181 -17.05 -24.81 -15.02
C PHE A 181 -16.05 -25.84 -14.48
N PRO A 182 -16.19 -27.14 -14.81
CA PRO A 182 -15.31 -28.17 -14.29
C PRO A 182 -13.83 -27.92 -14.62
N THR A 183 -12.95 -28.05 -13.61
CA THR A 183 -11.51 -27.88 -13.78
C THR A 183 -10.91 -28.96 -14.70
N GLU A 184 -10.01 -28.54 -15.61
CA GLU A 184 -9.29 -29.44 -16.50
C GLU A 184 -8.31 -30.36 -15.76
N TRP A 185 -7.90 -29.96 -14.55
CA TRP A 185 -6.91 -30.65 -13.72
C TRP A 185 -7.47 -31.84 -12.93
N SER A 186 -8.75 -32.19 -13.09
CA SER A 186 -9.39 -33.30 -12.38
C SER A 186 -9.31 -34.60 -13.20
N LYS A 187 -8.94 -35.71 -12.54
CA LYS A 187 -8.97 -37.06 -13.14
C LYS A 187 -10.41 -37.52 -13.39
N ALA A 188 -11.35 -37.11 -12.54
CA ALA A 188 -12.76 -37.43 -12.68
C ALA A 188 -13.42 -36.64 -13.84
N GLY A 189 -14.37 -37.26 -14.54
CA GLY A 189 -15.22 -36.58 -15.52
C GLY A 189 -14.53 -36.19 -16.84
N LEU A 190 -13.33 -36.69 -17.15
CA LEU A 190 -12.60 -36.41 -18.39
C LEU A 190 -13.44 -36.69 -19.64
N GLU A 191 -14.06 -37.86 -19.71
CA GLU A 191 -14.92 -38.21 -20.85
C GLU A 191 -16.14 -37.28 -20.97
N ALA A 192 -16.76 -36.88 -19.86
CA ALA A 192 -17.87 -35.93 -19.88
C ALA A 192 -17.44 -34.57 -20.43
N ARG A 193 -16.23 -34.10 -20.08
CA ARG A 193 -15.66 -32.83 -20.57
C ARG A 193 -15.36 -32.85 -22.07
N TYR A 194 -14.85 -33.96 -22.58
CA TYR A 194 -14.21 -34.00 -23.90
C TYR A 194 -14.91 -34.86 -24.95
N ASN A 195 -15.94 -35.64 -24.60
CA ASN A 195 -16.62 -36.55 -25.56
C ASN A 195 -17.18 -35.84 -26.79
N TRP A 196 -17.49 -34.54 -26.70
CA TRP A 196 -17.93 -33.74 -27.85
C TRP A 196 -16.90 -33.75 -29.00
N LEU A 197 -15.60 -33.96 -28.72
CA LEU A 197 -14.54 -34.04 -29.72
C LEU A 197 -14.66 -35.27 -30.66
N LYS A 198 -15.48 -36.26 -30.30
CA LYS A 198 -15.71 -37.48 -31.10
C LYS A 198 -16.79 -37.32 -32.17
N SER A 199 -17.53 -36.21 -32.15
CA SER A 199 -18.62 -35.93 -33.08
C SER A 199 -18.39 -34.60 -33.81
N PRO A 200 -18.97 -34.40 -35.01
CA PRO A 200 -18.93 -33.10 -35.67
C PRO A 200 -19.52 -32.03 -34.75
N HIS A 201 -18.81 -30.92 -34.62
CA HIS A 201 -19.22 -29.76 -33.86
C HIS A 201 -18.92 -28.51 -34.67
N GLU A 202 -19.63 -27.41 -34.45
CA GLU A 202 -19.44 -26.18 -35.24
C GLU A 202 -17.99 -25.65 -35.16
N ALA A 203 -17.36 -25.80 -34.00
CA ALA A 203 -15.95 -25.44 -33.77
C ALA A 203 -14.94 -26.55 -34.13
N LEU A 204 -15.41 -27.75 -34.54
CA LEU A 204 -14.57 -28.90 -34.86
C LEU A 204 -15.11 -29.64 -36.09
N THR A 205 -14.57 -29.29 -37.26
CA THR A 205 -14.94 -29.89 -38.55
C THR A 205 -14.48 -31.35 -38.71
N ASN A 206 -13.39 -31.74 -38.07
CA ASN A 206 -12.85 -33.11 -38.11
C ASN A 206 -12.83 -33.71 -36.70
N PRO A 207 -13.77 -34.62 -36.37
CA PRO A 207 -13.78 -35.29 -35.08
C PRO A 207 -12.53 -36.15 -34.86
N LEU A 208 -12.13 -36.33 -33.60
CA LEU A 208 -11.05 -37.23 -33.23
C LEU A 208 -11.44 -38.69 -33.45
N SER A 209 -10.49 -39.49 -33.95
CA SER A 209 -10.62 -40.94 -33.96
C SER A 209 -10.56 -41.50 -32.54
N ASP A 210 -11.12 -42.69 -32.28
CA ASP A 210 -11.03 -43.34 -30.96
C ASP A 210 -9.57 -43.47 -30.46
N PRO A 211 -8.58 -43.88 -31.28
CA PRO A 211 -7.18 -43.90 -30.84
C PRO A 211 -6.62 -42.51 -30.46
N ASP A 212 -6.97 -41.46 -31.19
CA ASP A 212 -6.51 -40.09 -30.88
C ASP A 212 -7.14 -39.55 -29.61
N PHE A 213 -8.45 -39.79 -29.46
CA PHE A 213 -9.20 -39.42 -28.27
C PHE A 213 -8.65 -40.10 -27.02
N ASN A 214 -8.39 -41.41 -27.08
CA ASN A 214 -7.82 -42.14 -25.95
C ASN A 214 -6.42 -41.62 -25.59
N ARG A 215 -5.58 -41.30 -26.57
CA ARG A 215 -4.27 -40.66 -26.32
C ARG A 215 -4.40 -39.31 -25.61
N LEU A 216 -5.38 -38.49 -26.00
CA LEU A 216 -5.67 -37.23 -25.33
C LEU A 216 -6.15 -37.46 -23.88
N MET A 217 -7.03 -38.44 -23.64
CA MET A 217 -7.52 -38.75 -22.29
C MET A 217 -6.42 -39.27 -21.38
N ASP A 218 -5.51 -40.11 -21.89
CA ASP A 218 -4.34 -40.58 -21.14
C ASP A 218 -3.42 -39.41 -20.77
N HIS A 219 -3.13 -38.52 -21.73
CA HIS A 219 -2.33 -37.33 -21.47
C HIS A 219 -2.97 -36.39 -20.43
N ALA A 220 -4.28 -36.14 -20.55
CA ALA A 220 -5.00 -35.31 -19.58
C ALA A 220 -5.00 -35.94 -18.18
N ARG A 221 -5.11 -37.27 -18.09
CA ARG A 221 -5.06 -38.00 -16.82
C ARG A 221 -3.68 -37.94 -16.16
N ASP A 222 -2.61 -37.96 -16.94
CA ASP A 222 -1.23 -37.83 -16.44
C ASP A 222 -0.92 -36.43 -15.89
N LEU A 223 -1.54 -35.39 -16.46
CA LEU A 223 -1.39 -34.00 -16.00
C LEU A 223 -2.35 -33.62 -14.87
N ALA A 224 -3.45 -34.35 -14.71
CA ALA A 224 -4.46 -34.07 -13.70
C ALA A 224 -3.93 -34.38 -12.28
N PHE A 225 -4.12 -33.43 -11.36
CA PHE A 225 -3.64 -33.52 -9.98
C PHE A 225 -4.67 -33.04 -8.95
N TRP A 226 -5.88 -32.64 -9.37
CA TRP A 226 -6.86 -32.00 -8.48
C TRP A 226 -7.21 -32.85 -7.26
N GLU A 227 -7.41 -34.16 -7.47
CA GLU A 227 -7.71 -35.12 -6.40
C GLU A 227 -6.51 -35.42 -5.48
N ASP A 228 -5.29 -35.05 -5.89
CA ASP A 228 -4.06 -35.28 -5.11
C ASP A 228 -3.79 -34.11 -4.14
N ILE A 229 -4.52 -32.99 -4.25
CA ILE A 229 -4.39 -31.84 -3.35
C ILE A 229 -5.11 -32.15 -2.03
N HIS A 230 -4.36 -32.22 -0.94
CA HIS A 230 -4.89 -32.44 0.40
C HIS A 230 -5.15 -31.10 1.11
N ASP A 231 -6.18 -30.39 0.67
CA ASP A 231 -6.66 -29.16 1.32
C ASP A 231 -8.17 -29.26 1.55
N ALA A 232 -8.60 -29.03 2.80
CA ALA A 232 -10.00 -29.10 3.19
C ALA A 232 -10.85 -27.97 2.58
N ASP A 233 -10.20 -26.87 2.17
CA ASP A 233 -10.83 -25.72 1.54
C ASP A 233 -10.80 -25.79 0.00
N LEU A 234 -10.26 -26.87 -0.59
CA LEU A 234 -10.25 -27.07 -2.04
C LEU A 234 -11.68 -27.27 -2.55
N PRO A 235 -12.16 -26.47 -3.53
CA PRO A 235 -13.50 -26.66 -4.06
C PRO A 235 -13.60 -27.98 -4.84
N PRO A 236 -14.78 -28.62 -4.87
CA PRO A 236 -15.06 -29.74 -5.77
C PRO A 236 -14.69 -29.40 -7.21
N ALA A 237 -14.21 -30.38 -7.98
CA ALA A 237 -13.72 -30.17 -9.35
C ALA A 237 -14.75 -29.51 -10.29
N ASN A 238 -16.05 -29.75 -10.06
CA ASN A 238 -17.17 -29.15 -10.80
C ASN A 238 -17.67 -27.82 -10.21
N GLU A 239 -17.03 -27.33 -9.14
CA GLU A 239 -17.40 -26.08 -8.46
C GLU A 239 -16.33 -24.99 -8.55
N CYS A 240 -15.37 -25.13 -9.46
CA CYS A 240 -14.30 -24.18 -9.66
C CYS A 240 -14.75 -22.92 -10.41
N TRP A 241 -14.36 -21.75 -9.91
CA TRP A 241 -14.51 -20.45 -10.58
C TRP A 241 -13.21 -20.07 -11.28
N HIS A 242 -13.31 -19.74 -12.56
CA HIS A 242 -12.17 -19.41 -13.41
C HIS A 242 -12.16 -17.92 -13.71
N PHE A 243 -11.06 -17.27 -13.33
CA PHE A 243 -10.85 -15.85 -13.57
C PHE A 243 -10.10 -15.63 -14.90
N PRO A 244 -10.40 -14.56 -15.66
CA PRO A 244 -9.57 -14.15 -16.78
C PRO A 244 -8.17 -13.77 -16.28
N PRO A 245 -7.12 -14.52 -16.61
CA PRO A 245 -5.85 -14.46 -15.87
C PRO A 245 -5.19 -13.08 -15.96
N THR A 246 -5.21 -12.45 -17.12
CA THR A 246 -4.58 -11.14 -17.33
C THR A 246 -5.31 -10.03 -16.58
N THR A 247 -6.64 -10.02 -16.59
CA THR A 247 -7.44 -9.04 -15.84
C THR A 247 -7.33 -9.27 -14.34
N PHE A 248 -7.38 -10.53 -13.90
CA PHE A 248 -7.19 -10.89 -12.50
C PHE A 248 -5.84 -10.39 -11.98
N ILE A 249 -4.74 -10.68 -12.69
CA ILE A 249 -3.40 -10.20 -12.31
C ILE A 249 -3.37 -8.66 -12.27
N ARG A 250 -3.93 -7.98 -13.26
CA ARG A 250 -4.00 -6.51 -13.27
C ARG A 250 -4.76 -5.95 -12.07
N GLN A 251 -5.91 -6.53 -11.74
CA GLN A 251 -6.71 -6.15 -10.58
C GLN A 251 -5.94 -6.41 -9.28
N PHE A 252 -5.39 -7.60 -9.09
CA PHE A 252 -4.69 -7.97 -7.87
C PHE A 252 -3.38 -7.19 -7.67
N ARG A 253 -2.71 -6.76 -8.75
CA ARG A 253 -1.55 -5.85 -8.68
C ARG A 253 -1.90 -4.51 -8.02
N THR A 254 -3.16 -4.07 -8.05
CA THR A 254 -3.58 -2.83 -7.38
C THR A 254 -3.58 -2.91 -5.86
N CYS A 255 -3.58 -4.13 -5.28
CA CYS A 255 -3.40 -4.33 -3.84
C CYS A 255 -2.06 -3.76 -3.33
N ALA A 256 -1.02 -3.78 -4.17
CA ALA A 256 0.32 -3.27 -3.90
C ALA A 256 0.93 -3.82 -2.60
N TRP A 257 0.74 -5.12 -2.33
CA TRP A 257 1.34 -5.78 -1.18
C TRP A 257 2.73 -6.31 -1.51
N PHE A 258 3.65 -6.15 -0.57
CA PHE A 258 5.02 -6.61 -0.68
C PHE A 258 5.29 -7.80 0.26
N SER A 259 5.86 -8.85 -0.30
CA SER A 259 6.48 -9.95 0.44
C SER A 259 7.77 -9.50 1.14
N ALA A 260 8.32 -10.37 2.01
CA ALA A 260 9.64 -10.12 2.62
C ALA A 260 10.73 -10.02 1.54
N SER A 261 10.68 -10.86 0.51
CA SER A 261 11.64 -10.86 -0.60
C SER A 261 11.57 -9.58 -1.44
N GLU A 262 10.40 -8.97 -1.56
CA GLU A 262 10.22 -7.67 -2.21
C GLU A 262 10.72 -6.52 -1.34
N PHE A 263 10.36 -6.49 -0.04
CA PHE A 263 10.93 -5.50 0.89
C PHE A 263 12.45 -5.56 0.98
N LYS A 264 13.03 -6.76 0.89
CA LYS A 264 14.48 -6.94 0.81
C LYS A 264 15.09 -6.19 -0.38
N GLN A 265 14.41 -6.12 -1.51
CA GLN A 265 14.89 -5.42 -2.71
C GLN A 265 14.87 -3.90 -2.58
N PHE A 266 14.18 -3.34 -1.59
CA PHE A 266 14.27 -1.90 -1.30
C PHE A 266 15.64 -1.50 -0.77
N LEU A 267 16.39 -2.42 -0.15
CA LEU A 267 17.74 -2.12 0.35
C LEU A 267 18.73 -2.04 -0.82
N PRO A 268 19.36 -0.89 -1.07
CA PRO A 268 20.43 -0.80 -2.07
C PRO A 268 21.63 -1.64 -1.63
N ARG A 269 22.42 -2.20 -2.55
CA ARG A 269 23.61 -3.01 -2.21
C ARG A 269 24.75 -2.16 -1.65
N GLU A 270 24.88 -0.93 -2.13
CA GLU A 270 25.83 0.07 -1.67
C GLU A 270 25.09 1.38 -1.42
N VAL A 271 25.60 2.19 -0.50
CA VAL A 271 25.03 3.51 -0.17
C VAL A 271 26.11 4.57 -0.20
N LEU A 272 25.70 5.79 -0.57
CA LEU A 272 26.55 6.96 -0.51
C LEU A 272 26.33 7.70 0.81
N ARG A 273 27.40 8.21 1.41
CA ARG A 273 27.35 8.95 2.67
C ARG A 273 28.18 10.22 2.57
N GLU A 274 27.56 11.34 2.92
CA GLU A 274 28.24 12.63 3.01
C GLU A 274 29.11 12.65 4.27
N GLY A 275 30.36 13.06 4.11
CA GLY A 275 31.37 13.18 5.17
C GLY A 275 31.90 14.60 5.33
N PRO A 276 32.85 14.80 6.25
CA PRO A 276 33.50 16.10 6.44
C PRO A 276 34.17 16.61 5.16
N HIS A 277 34.30 17.93 5.04
CA HIS A 277 34.98 18.60 3.91
C HIS A 277 34.44 18.22 2.52
N ASN A 278 33.12 17.98 2.41
CA ASN A 278 32.45 17.57 1.17
C ASN A 278 32.93 16.23 0.60
N THR A 279 33.54 15.38 1.44
CA THR A 279 33.89 14.02 1.04
C THR A 279 32.62 13.19 0.89
N VAL A 280 32.56 12.32 -0.11
CA VAL A 280 31.51 11.30 -0.22
C VAL A 280 32.13 9.93 -0.06
N TYR A 281 31.55 9.14 0.85
CA TYR A 281 31.92 7.76 1.06
C TYR A 281 30.93 6.84 0.35
N TYR A 282 31.37 5.65 -0.01
CA TYR A 282 30.48 4.55 -0.38
C TYR A 282 30.74 3.34 0.51
N GLU A 283 29.64 2.69 0.94
CA GLU A 283 29.65 1.60 1.91
C GLU A 283 28.71 0.48 1.47
N ASP A 284 29.07 -0.77 1.74
CA ASP A 284 28.20 -1.91 1.45
C ASP A 284 27.07 -2.02 2.49
N VAL A 285 25.85 -2.23 2.02
CA VAL A 285 24.72 -2.61 2.89
C VAL A 285 24.59 -4.13 2.88
N VAL A 286 25.34 -4.76 3.78
CA VAL A 286 25.32 -6.22 3.96
C VAL A 286 24.02 -6.65 4.64
N MET A 287 23.42 -7.74 4.13
CA MET A 287 22.24 -8.33 4.76
C MET A 287 22.63 -8.97 6.09
N SER A 288 22.18 -8.39 7.20
CA SER A 288 22.42 -8.89 8.55
C SER A 288 21.16 -9.57 9.11
N ARG A 289 21.32 -10.38 10.16
CA ARG A 289 20.17 -10.97 10.87
C ARG A 289 19.21 -9.92 11.41
N ALA A 290 19.72 -8.77 11.86
CA ALA A 290 18.88 -7.64 12.30
C ALA A 290 17.97 -7.12 11.16
N ARG A 291 18.53 -6.96 9.95
CA ARG A 291 17.79 -6.54 8.75
C ARG A 291 16.73 -7.56 8.34
N GLN A 292 17.11 -8.84 8.29
CA GLN A 292 16.19 -9.93 7.98
C GLN A 292 15.01 -9.95 8.95
N ASN A 293 15.30 -9.93 10.26
CA ASN A 293 14.27 -9.89 11.30
C ASN A 293 13.35 -8.66 11.19
N LEU A 294 13.91 -7.47 10.92
CA LEU A 294 13.11 -6.26 10.77
C LEU A 294 12.16 -6.35 9.57
N ILE A 295 12.64 -6.84 8.42
CA ILE A 295 11.84 -7.07 7.21
C ILE A 295 10.73 -8.10 7.49
N GLU A 296 11.09 -9.25 8.06
CA GLU A 296 10.14 -10.34 8.32
C GLU A 296 9.04 -9.95 9.31
N ASN A 297 9.42 -9.30 10.41
CA ASN A 297 8.48 -8.89 11.45
C ASN A 297 7.56 -7.74 10.99
N HIS A 298 8.07 -6.81 10.18
CA HIS A 298 7.31 -5.62 9.80
C HIS A 298 6.66 -5.69 8.43
N ARG A 299 6.83 -6.75 7.62
CA ARG A 299 6.20 -6.85 6.29
C ARG A 299 4.68 -6.68 6.33
N VAL A 300 3.99 -7.32 7.28
CA VAL A 300 2.52 -7.22 7.40
C VAL A 300 2.11 -5.85 7.95
N PRO A 301 2.67 -5.36 9.06
CA PRO A 301 2.43 -3.99 9.53
C PRO A 301 2.70 -2.90 8.49
N LEU A 302 3.78 -3.01 7.71
CA LEU A 302 4.13 -2.07 6.65
C LEU A 302 3.06 -2.06 5.57
N ASN A 303 2.67 -3.21 5.03
CA ASN A 303 1.60 -3.29 4.02
C ASN A 303 0.28 -2.66 4.50
N LYS A 304 -0.10 -2.91 5.76
CA LYS A 304 -1.28 -2.27 6.37
C LYS A 304 -1.11 -0.76 6.48
N THR A 305 0.06 -0.29 6.91
CA THR A 305 0.38 1.13 7.10
C THR A 305 0.41 1.88 5.77
N ILE A 306 1.17 1.40 4.78
CA ILE A 306 1.25 2.07 3.48
C ILE A 306 -0.14 2.14 2.83
N ARG A 307 -0.98 1.11 2.99
CA ARG A 307 -2.37 1.16 2.54
C ARG A 307 -3.17 2.18 3.34
N LYS A 308 -3.13 2.12 4.68
CA LYS A 308 -3.82 3.04 5.58
C LYS A 308 -3.57 4.48 5.19
N TYR A 309 -2.32 4.87 4.99
CA TYR A 309 -1.90 6.24 4.73
C TYR A 309 -1.85 6.61 3.23
N GLY A 310 -2.31 5.75 2.33
CA GLY A 310 -2.43 6.05 0.90
C GLY A 310 -1.06 6.11 0.19
N ILE A 311 -0.05 5.43 0.74
CA ILE A 311 1.30 5.33 0.19
C ILE A 311 1.32 4.15 -0.79
N ASN A 312 0.56 4.26 -1.88
CA ASN A 312 0.27 3.14 -2.79
C ASN A 312 0.57 3.43 -4.27
N SER A 313 1.07 4.62 -4.61
CA SER A 313 1.68 4.90 -5.91
C SER A 313 3.19 4.61 -5.85
N PRO A 314 3.84 4.24 -6.97
CA PRO A 314 5.28 4.07 -7.04
C PRO A 314 6.06 5.26 -6.46
N GLN A 315 5.60 6.49 -6.74
CA GLN A 315 6.19 7.73 -6.26
C GLN A 315 6.08 7.87 -4.74
N ARG A 316 4.87 7.72 -4.17
CA ARG A 316 4.68 7.82 -2.72
C ARG A 316 5.48 6.76 -1.98
N ILE A 317 5.50 5.52 -2.48
CA ILE A 317 6.28 4.41 -1.92
C ILE A 317 7.78 4.73 -1.94
N ALA A 318 8.32 5.19 -3.07
CA ALA A 318 9.72 5.57 -3.19
C ALA A 318 10.11 6.73 -2.27
N VAL A 319 9.27 7.76 -2.15
CA VAL A 319 9.54 8.90 -1.25
C VAL A 319 9.51 8.46 0.22
N PHE A 320 8.53 7.63 0.61
CA PHE A 320 8.43 7.13 1.98
C PHE A 320 9.65 6.25 2.34
N PHE A 321 9.94 5.23 1.53
CA PHE A 321 11.05 4.31 1.83
C PHE A 321 12.42 4.94 1.58
N GLY A 322 12.59 5.84 0.61
CA GLY A 322 13.85 6.56 0.41
C GLY A 322 14.29 7.34 1.65
N ASN A 323 13.33 7.93 2.37
CA ASN A 323 13.59 8.51 3.68
C ASN A 323 13.74 7.43 4.76
N SER A 324 12.78 6.52 4.86
CA SER A 324 12.74 5.53 5.93
C SER A 324 13.96 4.62 6.01
N LEU A 325 14.52 4.23 4.85
CA LEU A 325 15.74 3.43 4.80
C LEU A 325 16.91 4.17 5.44
N GLN A 326 17.09 5.46 5.16
CA GLN A 326 18.14 6.26 5.81
C GLN A 326 17.88 6.39 7.32
N GLU A 327 16.65 6.69 7.72
CA GLU A 327 16.24 6.89 9.11
C GLU A 327 16.43 5.64 9.99
N THR A 328 16.27 4.45 9.40
CA THR A 328 16.38 3.15 10.11
C THR A 328 17.77 2.53 10.00
N MET A 329 18.78 3.32 9.63
CA MET A 329 20.14 2.84 9.38
C MET A 329 20.16 1.66 8.39
N TRP A 330 19.41 1.81 7.30
CA TRP A 330 19.19 0.80 6.26
C TRP A 330 18.55 -0.47 6.83
N LEU A 331 17.43 -0.29 7.54
CA LEU A 331 16.65 -1.33 8.22
C LEU A 331 17.47 -2.14 9.24
N SER A 332 18.43 -1.54 9.93
CA SER A 332 19.21 -2.23 10.97
C SER A 332 18.80 -1.89 12.39
N SER A 333 18.14 -0.75 12.60
CA SER A 333 17.61 -0.31 13.90
C SER A 333 16.34 0.50 13.71
N LEU A 334 15.43 0.46 14.69
CA LEU A 334 14.29 1.37 14.79
C LEU A 334 14.41 2.34 15.97
N HIS A 335 15.52 2.37 16.69
CA HIS A 335 15.76 3.28 17.80
C HIS A 335 17.17 3.86 17.69
N GLU A 336 17.26 5.20 17.67
CA GLU A 336 18.54 5.93 17.67
C GLU A 336 19.42 5.56 18.88
N ASN A 337 18.79 5.34 20.03
CA ASN A 337 19.40 5.00 21.32
C ASN A 337 20.60 5.88 21.66
N ASN A 338 20.35 7.18 21.78
CA ASN A 338 21.40 8.19 21.95
C ASN A 338 21.32 8.91 23.31
N PRO A 339 21.73 8.26 24.42
CA PRO A 339 21.60 8.81 25.76
C PRO A 339 22.42 10.08 26.00
N GLY A 340 23.39 10.38 25.13
CA GLY A 340 24.20 11.60 25.20
C GLY A 340 23.51 12.85 24.64
N MET A 341 22.40 12.71 23.91
CA MET A 341 21.73 13.85 23.30
C MET A 341 20.79 14.56 24.28
N TRP A 342 20.69 15.88 24.14
CA TRP A 342 19.88 16.71 25.04
C TRP A 342 18.38 16.36 25.01
N TYR A 343 17.91 15.81 23.88
CA TYR A 343 16.51 15.41 23.71
C TYR A 343 16.20 14.00 24.24
N TYR A 344 17.20 13.19 24.60
CA TYR A 344 16.96 11.88 25.21
C TYR A 344 16.14 12.03 26.52
N PRO A 345 15.11 11.20 26.77
CA PRO A 345 14.77 9.93 26.10
C PRO A 345 13.81 10.04 24.90
N TRP A 346 13.56 11.25 24.40
CA TRP A 346 12.69 11.53 23.25
C TRP A 346 13.44 11.50 21.92
N ASP A 347 14.45 10.65 21.83
CA ASP A 347 15.26 10.36 20.65
C ASP A 347 14.47 9.58 19.57
N GLY A 348 15.05 9.49 18.38
CA GLY A 348 14.37 8.98 17.19
C GLY A 348 13.93 7.52 17.33
N ARG A 349 12.65 7.24 17.01
CA ARG A 349 12.11 5.87 16.91
C ARG A 349 11.23 5.63 15.69
N GLY A 350 11.17 4.37 15.26
CA GLY A 350 10.32 3.91 14.18
C GLY A 350 10.87 4.25 12.79
N PHE A 351 10.03 4.04 11.78
CA PHE A 351 10.47 4.06 10.37
C PHE A 351 10.79 5.45 9.84
N LEU A 352 10.36 6.53 10.50
CA LEU A 352 10.73 7.91 10.19
C LEU A 352 11.32 8.66 11.40
N GLN A 353 11.88 7.92 12.36
CA GLN A 353 12.58 8.46 13.54
C GLN A 353 11.82 9.59 14.25
N LEU A 354 10.59 9.29 14.71
CA LEU A 354 9.77 10.21 15.49
C LEU A 354 10.58 10.72 16.70
N THR A 355 10.78 12.03 16.77
CA THR A 355 11.69 12.68 17.74
C THR A 355 10.99 13.87 18.41
N HIS A 356 11.37 14.18 19.65
CA HIS A 356 10.76 15.20 20.53
C HIS A 356 9.38 14.81 21.10
N PRO A 357 9.11 15.13 22.39
CA PRO A 357 7.88 14.71 23.06
C PRO A 357 6.61 15.21 22.36
N GLU A 358 6.64 16.39 21.75
CA GLU A 358 5.50 16.94 21.01
C GLU A 358 5.03 16.01 19.87
N ASN A 359 5.97 15.40 19.13
CA ASN A 359 5.64 14.50 18.03
C ASN A 359 5.06 13.18 18.54
N TYR A 360 5.59 12.63 19.64
CA TYR A 360 5.02 11.45 20.29
C TYR A 360 3.61 11.72 20.83
N LEU A 361 3.42 12.84 21.55
CA LEU A 361 2.11 13.24 22.06
C LEU A 361 1.10 13.42 20.91
N SER A 362 1.50 14.07 19.82
CA SER A 362 0.68 14.24 18.62
C SER A 362 0.29 12.91 17.97
N TYR A 363 1.21 11.93 17.91
CA TYR A 363 0.90 10.58 17.43
C TYR A 363 -0.11 9.88 18.36
N TRP A 364 0.09 9.93 19.67
CA TRP A 364 -0.83 9.31 20.63
C TRP A 364 -2.21 9.98 20.66
N ASP A 365 -2.28 11.29 20.45
CA ASP A 365 -3.53 12.03 20.23
C ASP A 365 -4.26 11.51 18.99
N PHE A 366 -3.54 11.35 17.88
CA PHE A 366 -4.08 10.78 16.66
C PHE A 366 -4.62 9.35 16.89
N LYS A 367 -3.93 8.54 17.70
CA LYS A 367 -4.39 7.19 18.11
C LYS A 367 -5.52 7.19 19.14
N GLY A 368 -5.97 8.36 19.61
CA GLY A 368 -7.03 8.45 20.63
C GLY A 368 -6.57 8.05 22.03
N ARG A 369 -5.26 7.98 22.28
CA ARG A 369 -4.67 7.78 23.62
C ARG A 369 -4.52 9.10 24.39
N GLY A 370 -4.87 10.22 23.75
CA GLY A 370 -4.60 11.55 24.28
C GLY A 370 -5.24 11.84 25.64
N ASN A 371 -6.46 11.36 25.86
CA ASN A 371 -7.21 11.50 27.12
C ASN A 371 -6.66 10.67 28.29
N GLN A 372 -5.76 9.72 28.01
CA GLN A 372 -5.07 8.91 29.02
C GLN A 372 -3.80 9.61 29.54
N ILE A 373 -3.43 10.75 28.96
CA ILE A 373 -2.30 11.58 29.39
C ILE A 373 -2.87 12.89 29.94
N SER A 374 -2.75 13.09 31.25
CA SER A 374 -3.26 14.30 31.90
C SER A 374 -2.59 15.56 31.35
N GLN A 375 -3.29 16.69 31.40
CA GLN A 375 -2.73 17.99 30.99
C GLN A 375 -1.51 18.38 31.84
N GLU A 376 -1.49 18.00 33.11
CA GLU A 376 -0.34 18.17 33.99
C GLU A 376 0.87 17.39 33.48
N THR A 377 0.72 16.10 33.19
CA THR A 377 1.80 15.26 32.64
C THR A 377 2.32 15.85 31.33
N ARG A 378 1.43 16.28 30.42
CA ARG A 378 1.84 16.93 29.15
C ARG A 378 2.66 18.19 29.39
N GLY A 379 2.16 19.08 30.25
CA GLY A 379 2.84 20.32 30.59
C GLY A 379 4.23 20.06 31.17
N ARG A 380 4.37 19.08 32.07
CA ARG A 380 5.66 18.68 32.65
C ARG A 380 6.63 18.15 31.61
N LEU A 381 6.19 17.26 30.73
CA LEU A 381 7.04 16.71 29.65
C LEU A 381 7.57 17.79 28.72
N LEU A 382 6.69 18.67 28.25
CA LEU A 382 7.06 19.75 27.34
C LEU A 382 7.96 20.79 28.02
N HIS A 383 7.69 21.12 29.29
CA HIS A 383 8.52 22.02 30.06
C HIS A 383 9.92 21.43 30.32
N ALA A 384 10.00 20.17 30.75
CA ALA A 384 11.26 19.45 30.95
C ALA A 384 12.12 19.45 29.68
N HIS A 385 11.48 19.21 28.53
CA HIS A 385 12.15 19.23 27.23
C HIS A 385 12.64 20.62 26.84
N ALA A 386 11.85 21.67 27.07
CA ALA A 386 12.26 23.05 26.84
C ALA A 386 13.47 23.42 27.72
N MET A 387 13.45 23.03 29.00
CA MET A 387 14.57 23.24 29.93
C MET A 387 15.84 22.53 29.46
N ALA A 388 15.71 21.29 28.98
CA ALA A 388 16.83 20.53 28.42
C ALA A 388 17.40 21.16 27.13
N ASN A 389 16.55 21.75 26.28
CA ASN A 389 17.02 22.49 25.10
C ASN A 389 17.81 23.74 25.50
N SER A 390 17.34 24.47 26.53
CA SER A 390 18.03 25.65 27.06
C SER A 390 19.32 25.31 27.80
N HIS A 391 19.42 24.11 28.40
CA HIS A 391 20.55 23.68 29.23
C HIS A 391 21.14 22.35 28.72
N ARG A 392 21.55 22.30 27.45
CA ARG A 392 21.92 21.03 26.77
C ARG A 392 22.97 20.20 27.50
N GLN A 393 23.97 20.82 28.13
CA GLN A 393 25.01 20.12 28.89
C GLN A 393 24.48 19.43 30.16
N GLN A 394 23.34 19.87 30.69
CA GLN A 394 22.69 19.38 31.90
C GLN A 394 21.32 18.75 31.60
N ALA A 395 21.03 18.48 30.31
CA ALA A 395 19.71 18.08 29.84
C ALA A 395 19.09 16.92 30.61
N GLN A 396 19.90 15.92 31.00
CA GLN A 396 19.43 14.75 31.74
C GLN A 396 18.89 15.07 33.14
N GLN A 397 19.28 16.20 33.74
CA GLN A 397 18.73 16.66 35.02
C GLN A 397 17.26 17.09 34.90
N PHE A 398 16.82 17.43 33.68
CA PHE A 398 15.47 17.89 33.40
C PHE A 398 14.64 16.83 32.67
N ASN A 399 15.24 16.12 31.71
CA ASN A 399 14.51 15.33 30.72
C ASN A 399 14.52 13.82 30.96
N ALA A 400 15.32 13.29 31.89
CA ALA A 400 15.32 11.86 32.18
C ALA A 400 13.96 11.37 32.70
N ASP A 401 13.63 10.09 32.47
CA ASP A 401 12.30 9.53 32.79
C ASP A 401 11.89 9.68 34.26
N ASN A 402 12.85 9.62 35.18
CA ASN A 402 12.61 9.77 36.61
C ASN A 402 12.34 11.22 37.06
N VAL A 403 12.52 12.22 36.18
CA VAL A 403 12.38 13.65 36.49
C VAL A 403 11.37 14.37 35.61
N ASN A 404 11.24 13.98 34.33
CA ASN A 404 10.42 14.67 33.33
C ASN A 404 8.89 14.55 33.58
N GLY A 405 8.48 13.63 34.46
CA GLY A 405 7.08 13.38 34.79
C GLY A 405 6.36 12.40 33.85
N ALA A 406 7.10 11.66 33.02
CA ALA A 406 6.55 10.58 32.20
C ALA A 406 5.95 9.49 33.09
N THR A 407 4.72 9.08 32.78
CA THR A 407 4.10 7.93 33.44
C THR A 407 4.62 6.62 32.84
N ALA A 408 4.41 5.50 33.54
CA ALA A 408 4.79 4.18 33.03
C ALA A 408 4.18 3.89 31.64
N SER A 409 2.92 4.27 31.40
CA SER A 409 2.25 4.12 30.11
C SER A 409 2.88 4.97 29.01
N VAL A 410 3.28 6.21 29.32
CA VAL A 410 3.98 7.09 28.37
C VAL A 410 5.34 6.52 27.98
N ILE A 411 6.10 6.01 28.95
CA ILE A 411 7.39 5.35 28.72
C ILE A 411 7.20 4.10 27.86
N GLN A 412 6.19 3.27 28.18
CA GLN A 412 5.86 2.07 27.41
C GLN A 412 5.52 2.43 25.96
N TRP A 413 4.57 3.35 25.73
CA TRP A 413 4.17 3.72 24.37
C TRP A 413 5.30 4.37 23.56
N ARG A 414 6.23 5.08 24.22
CA ARG A 414 7.42 5.60 23.55
C ARG A 414 8.31 4.46 23.09
N ASN A 415 8.52 3.46 23.94
CA ASN A 415 9.31 2.28 23.60
C ASN A 415 8.62 1.40 22.54
N ASP A 416 7.29 1.37 22.50
CA ASP A 416 6.51 0.65 21.48
C ASP A 416 6.70 1.24 20.07
N VAL A 417 7.09 2.50 19.93
CA VAL A 417 7.41 3.12 18.62
C VAL A 417 8.76 2.62 18.06
N GLY A 418 9.62 2.04 18.89
CA GLY A 418 10.95 1.56 18.49
C GLY A 418 11.09 0.03 18.38
N ASP A 419 12.33 -0.43 18.42
CA ASP A 419 12.70 -1.83 18.59
C ASP A 419 13.00 -2.17 20.05
N ASN A 420 11.94 -2.33 20.83
CA ASN A 420 12.04 -2.82 22.19
C ASN A 420 12.25 -4.35 22.25
N GLN A 421 12.84 -4.82 23.35
CA GLN A 421 13.08 -6.24 23.63
C GLN A 421 11.90 -6.91 24.37
N ALA A 422 10.69 -6.34 24.31
CA ALA A 422 9.55 -6.92 25.01
C ALA A 422 9.18 -8.29 24.41
N ILE A 423 8.77 -9.23 25.28
CA ILE A 423 8.34 -10.58 24.87
C ILE A 423 7.16 -10.50 23.89
N ILE A 424 6.22 -9.59 24.13
CA ILE A 424 5.14 -9.24 23.20
C ILE A 424 5.42 -7.82 22.72
N ARG A 425 6.02 -7.72 21.54
CA ARG A 425 6.37 -6.44 20.92
C ARG A 425 5.20 -5.90 20.10
N ASP A 426 4.92 -4.60 20.25
CA ASP A 426 4.05 -3.88 19.31
C ASP A 426 4.82 -3.65 17.98
N LEU A 427 4.47 -4.41 16.94
CA LEU A 427 5.07 -4.31 15.61
C LEU A 427 4.39 -3.26 14.72
N ILE A 428 3.29 -2.68 15.20
CA ILE A 428 2.48 -1.72 14.47
C ILE A 428 2.94 -0.30 14.78
N SER A 429 3.12 0.05 16.05
CA SER A 429 3.49 1.41 16.46
C SER A 429 4.72 1.97 15.72
N PRO A 430 5.78 1.19 15.42
CA PRO A 430 6.93 1.70 14.67
C PRO A 430 6.62 2.14 13.24
N VAL A 431 5.67 1.46 12.57
CA VAL A 431 5.28 1.76 11.18
C VAL A 431 4.13 2.77 11.14
N ASP A 432 3.15 2.64 12.03
CA ASP A 432 1.96 3.49 12.07
C ASP A 432 2.29 4.91 12.51
N SER A 433 3.29 5.09 13.39
CA SER A 433 3.83 6.42 13.73
C SER A 433 4.46 7.11 12.51
N ALA A 434 5.22 6.40 11.69
CA ALA A 434 5.79 6.91 10.44
C ALA A 434 4.68 7.30 9.44
N GLY A 435 3.65 6.46 9.30
CA GLY A 435 2.50 6.78 8.46
C GLY A 435 1.67 7.96 8.97
N SER A 436 1.48 8.08 10.29
CA SER A 436 0.82 9.23 10.90
C SER A 436 1.63 10.50 10.68
N TYR A 437 2.96 10.43 10.81
CA TYR A 437 3.84 11.56 10.55
C TYR A 437 3.80 11.98 9.08
N TRP A 438 3.84 11.00 8.16
CA TRP A 438 3.65 11.21 6.72
C TRP A 438 2.37 12.00 6.41
N ALA A 439 1.24 11.59 7.00
CA ALA A 439 -0.04 12.24 6.80
C ALA A 439 -0.10 13.63 7.46
N LYS A 440 0.42 13.78 8.68
CA LYS A 440 0.50 15.06 9.41
C LYS A 440 1.29 16.11 8.63
N MET A 441 2.42 15.71 8.05
CA MET A 441 3.32 16.60 7.32
C MET A 441 2.88 16.83 5.86
N GLY A 442 1.75 16.27 5.43
CA GLY A 442 1.24 16.45 4.07
C GLY A 442 2.19 15.90 3.00
N MET A 443 2.98 14.86 3.32
CA MET A 443 4.05 14.33 2.47
C MET A 443 3.59 13.93 1.06
N ALA A 444 2.34 13.49 0.94
CA ALA A 444 1.74 13.15 -0.35
C ALA A 444 1.75 14.33 -1.34
N ASN A 445 1.57 15.59 -0.87
CA ASN A 445 1.64 16.79 -1.72
C ASN A 445 3.01 16.99 -2.38
N TYR A 446 4.07 16.48 -1.76
CA TYR A 446 5.42 16.52 -2.32
C TYR A 446 5.66 15.32 -3.21
N ALA A 447 5.26 14.14 -2.76
CA ALA A 447 5.50 12.89 -3.48
C ALA A 447 4.75 12.82 -4.83
N ASP A 448 3.57 13.42 -4.93
CA ASP A 448 2.74 13.38 -6.13
C ASP A 448 3.13 14.45 -7.17
N ARG A 449 4.10 15.33 -6.87
CA ARG A 449 4.66 16.25 -7.89
C ARG A 449 5.43 15.46 -8.95
N ASP A 450 5.59 16.07 -10.12
CA ASP A 450 6.36 15.52 -11.23
C ASP A 450 7.72 14.96 -10.78
N VAL A 451 7.97 13.69 -11.10
CA VAL A 451 9.26 13.05 -10.86
C VAL A 451 10.15 13.31 -12.06
N ARG A 452 11.10 14.23 -11.90
CA ARG A 452 12.18 14.45 -12.88
C ARG A 452 13.47 13.90 -12.30
N LEU A 453 13.91 12.76 -12.81
CA LEU A 453 15.15 12.14 -12.36
C LEU A 453 16.35 12.81 -13.02
N GLU A 454 17.23 13.36 -12.19
CA GLU A 454 18.49 13.95 -12.62
C GLU A 454 19.64 13.04 -12.19
N ARG A 455 20.36 12.48 -13.17
CA ARG A 455 21.56 11.68 -12.90
C ARG A 455 22.66 12.58 -12.35
N ARG A 456 23.22 12.21 -11.20
CA ARG A 456 24.34 12.89 -10.55
C ARG A 456 25.52 11.94 -10.42
N GLU A 457 26.68 12.38 -10.89
CA GLU A 457 27.94 11.69 -10.65
C GLU A 457 28.66 12.31 -9.47
N VAL A 458 29.29 11.47 -8.65
CA VAL A 458 30.09 11.92 -7.52
C VAL A 458 31.34 11.05 -7.39
N SER A 459 32.45 11.70 -7.05
CA SER A 459 33.68 11.01 -6.71
C SER A 459 33.60 10.54 -5.26
N ALA A 460 33.65 9.22 -5.03
CA ALA A 460 33.47 8.63 -3.71
C ALA A 460 34.60 7.67 -3.33
N THR A 461 34.96 7.62 -2.06
CA THR A 461 36.00 6.71 -1.52
C THR A 461 35.40 5.74 -0.50
N ARG A 462 36.10 4.63 -0.20
CA ARG A 462 35.72 3.81 0.96
C ARG A 462 36.09 4.59 2.24
N PRO A 463 35.28 4.52 3.32
CA PRO A 463 35.68 5.11 4.59
C PRO A 463 36.93 4.41 5.13
N SER A 464 37.76 5.16 5.88
CA SER A 464 39.00 4.64 6.45
C SER A 464 38.72 3.47 7.42
N SER A 465 39.17 2.27 7.07
CA SER A 465 39.12 1.10 7.97
C SER A 465 40.27 1.15 8.98
N PRO A 466 40.00 1.04 10.30
CA PRO A 466 41.05 0.92 11.33
C PRO A 466 41.95 -0.31 11.13
N HIS A 467 41.41 -1.37 10.48
CA HIS A 467 42.13 -2.63 10.24
C HIS A 467 42.84 -2.68 8.89
N HIS A 468 42.42 -1.85 7.92
CA HIS A 468 43.02 -1.76 6.58
C HIS A 468 43.08 -0.30 6.09
N PRO A 469 43.98 0.54 6.65
CA PRO A 469 44.07 1.95 6.31
C PRO A 469 44.52 2.22 4.86
N ALA A 470 45.26 1.27 4.25
CA ALA A 470 45.85 1.40 2.92
C ALA A 470 44.89 1.14 1.73
N ASN A 471 43.70 0.56 1.95
CA ASN A 471 42.76 0.19 0.87
C ASN A 471 41.79 1.33 0.47
N ASN A 472 41.91 2.53 1.04
CA ASN A 472 40.86 3.55 1.01
C ASN A 472 41.21 4.83 0.22
N ALA A 473 42.27 4.83 -0.60
CA ALA A 473 42.78 6.06 -1.20
C ALA A 473 42.20 6.39 -2.59
N ASN A 474 41.73 5.39 -3.35
CA ASN A 474 41.29 5.64 -4.73
C ASN A 474 39.80 5.97 -4.78
N SER A 475 39.50 7.19 -5.21
CA SER A 475 38.13 7.60 -5.48
C SER A 475 37.61 6.89 -6.73
N VAL A 476 36.36 6.44 -6.66
CA VAL A 476 35.62 5.89 -7.80
C VAL A 476 34.43 6.78 -8.10
N THR A 477 34.05 6.88 -9.38
CA THR A 477 32.82 7.55 -9.75
C THR A 477 31.62 6.69 -9.34
N LYS A 478 30.71 7.27 -8.55
CA LYS A 478 29.41 6.70 -8.19
C LYS A 478 28.29 7.56 -8.74
N ILE A 479 27.12 6.95 -8.90
CA ILE A 479 25.94 7.60 -9.46
C ILE A 479 24.81 7.57 -8.43
N TYR A 480 24.06 8.66 -8.35
CA TYR A 480 22.76 8.68 -7.70
C TYR A 480 21.79 9.53 -8.52
N TYR A 481 20.48 9.38 -8.24
CA TYR A 481 19.44 10.12 -8.94
C TYR A 481 18.78 11.10 -7.98
N HIS A 482 18.80 12.36 -8.39
CA HIS A 482 18.15 13.48 -7.71
C HIS A 482 16.75 13.70 -8.29
N SER A 483 15.83 14.18 -7.46
CA SER A 483 14.57 14.75 -7.95
C SER A 483 14.04 15.80 -6.98
N GLU A 484 13.53 16.91 -7.50
CA GLU A 484 13.03 18.04 -6.69
C GLU A 484 11.87 17.64 -5.77
N ASN A 485 10.96 16.78 -6.25
CA ASN A 485 9.83 16.31 -5.46
C ASN A 485 10.30 15.53 -4.21
N PHE A 486 11.29 14.66 -4.39
CA PHE A 486 11.89 13.89 -3.31
C PHE A 486 12.77 14.76 -2.42
N ARG A 487 13.48 15.74 -2.98
CA ARG A 487 14.28 16.71 -2.21
C ARG A 487 13.42 17.44 -1.19
N ASP A 488 12.33 18.05 -1.65
CA ASP A 488 11.42 18.78 -0.78
C ASP A 488 10.78 17.86 0.26
N ALA A 489 10.35 16.66 -0.14
CA ALA A 489 9.81 15.67 0.79
C ALA A 489 10.84 15.28 1.88
N ALA A 490 12.10 15.03 1.52
CA ALA A 490 13.16 14.75 2.48
C ALA A 490 13.48 15.94 3.38
N ALA A 491 13.42 17.17 2.85
CA ALA A 491 13.59 18.40 3.61
C ALA A 491 12.46 18.58 4.65
N VAL A 492 11.20 18.25 4.33
CA VAL A 492 10.09 18.29 5.30
C VAL A 492 10.38 17.43 6.54
N ILE A 493 11.02 16.28 6.35
CA ILE A 493 11.36 15.36 7.44
C ILE A 493 12.56 15.87 8.25
N ASN A 494 13.61 16.32 7.57
CA ASN A 494 14.93 16.51 8.19
C ASN A 494 15.31 17.98 8.44
N LEU A 495 14.84 18.91 7.61
CA LEU A 495 15.12 20.34 7.72
C LEU A 495 14.04 21.18 7.00
N PRO A 496 12.89 21.47 7.65
CA PRO A 496 11.75 22.11 6.99
C PRO A 496 12.06 23.45 6.31
N VAL A 497 13.03 24.20 6.82
CA VAL A 497 13.48 25.49 6.23
C VAL A 497 14.14 25.33 4.85
N ALA A 498 14.50 24.12 4.45
CA ALA A 498 15.11 23.84 3.14
C ALA A 498 14.09 23.49 2.03
N VAL A 499 12.80 23.37 2.37
CA VAL A 499 11.72 23.08 1.41
C VAL A 499 11.56 24.24 0.43
N GLY A 500 11.50 23.95 -0.87
CA GLY A 500 11.41 24.98 -1.92
C GLY A 500 12.70 25.78 -2.15
N HIS A 501 13.78 25.44 -1.44
CA HIS A 501 15.09 26.09 -1.55
C HIS A 501 16.14 25.10 -2.05
N PRO A 502 16.19 24.78 -3.36
CA PRO A 502 16.97 23.67 -3.93
C PRO A 502 18.47 23.69 -3.56
N ASN A 503 19.03 24.88 -3.40
CA ASN A 503 20.45 25.08 -3.09
C ASN A 503 20.78 24.97 -1.59
N HIS A 504 19.80 24.77 -0.72
CA HIS A 504 20.04 24.62 0.72
C HIS A 504 20.42 23.18 1.03
N PRO A 505 21.68 22.86 1.40
CA PRO A 505 22.07 21.50 1.73
C PRO A 505 21.44 21.06 3.06
N PHE A 506 21.25 19.75 3.22
CA PHE A 506 20.90 19.14 4.50
C PHE A 506 21.48 17.73 4.59
N ASN A 507 21.83 17.32 5.81
CA ASN A 507 22.58 16.10 6.05
C ASN A 507 21.82 14.85 5.59
N GLY A 508 22.52 13.97 4.88
CA GLY A 508 22.01 12.65 4.48
C GLY A 508 21.13 12.70 3.23
N TYR A 509 21.09 13.80 2.49
CA TYR A 509 20.27 13.90 1.29
C TYR A 509 20.75 12.94 0.19
N VAL A 510 22.06 12.92 -0.09
CA VAL A 510 22.64 12.02 -1.10
C VAL A 510 22.36 10.55 -0.76
N ALA A 511 22.44 10.19 0.52
CA ALA A 511 22.12 8.85 1.00
C ALA A 511 20.66 8.50 0.71
N ARG A 512 19.72 9.38 1.10
CA ARG A 512 18.28 9.24 0.82
C ARG A 512 17.98 9.07 -0.66
N CYS A 513 18.70 9.77 -1.55
CA CYS A 513 18.55 9.61 -3.01
C CYS A 513 18.87 8.18 -3.48
N GLY A 514 19.88 7.54 -2.88
CA GLY A 514 20.18 6.13 -3.16
C GLY A 514 19.03 5.20 -2.80
N GLY A 515 18.42 5.39 -1.63
CA GLY A 515 17.23 4.63 -1.21
C GLY A 515 16.01 4.91 -2.10
N PHE A 516 15.76 6.18 -2.43
CA PHE A 516 14.66 6.59 -3.31
C PHE A 516 14.77 5.97 -4.70
N GLY A 517 15.94 6.09 -5.34
CA GLY A 517 16.17 5.52 -6.67
C GLY A 517 16.02 4.00 -6.68
N GLN A 518 16.56 3.30 -5.68
CA GLN A 518 16.44 1.84 -5.55
C GLN A 518 14.97 1.39 -5.42
N VAL A 519 14.20 2.07 -4.57
CA VAL A 519 12.78 1.72 -4.38
C VAL A 519 12.00 2.05 -5.65
N LEU A 520 12.21 3.21 -6.25
CA LEU A 520 11.49 3.63 -7.47
C LEU A 520 11.74 2.68 -8.65
N ALA A 521 12.98 2.19 -8.81
CA ALA A 521 13.32 1.18 -9.81
C ALA A 521 12.64 -0.17 -9.58
N MET A 522 12.27 -0.49 -8.33
CA MET A 522 11.57 -1.72 -7.99
C MET A 522 10.05 -1.60 -8.19
N VAL A 523 9.46 -0.50 -7.72
CA VAL A 523 7.99 -0.35 -7.67
C VAL A 523 7.39 0.38 -8.87
N GLY A 524 8.21 1.04 -9.67
CA GLY A 524 7.78 1.87 -10.79
C GLY A 524 8.25 1.35 -12.14
N GLU A 525 7.64 1.88 -13.19
CA GLU A 525 8.07 1.71 -14.58
C GLU A 525 8.84 2.96 -15.07
N HIS A 526 9.54 3.63 -14.13
CA HIS A 526 10.29 4.85 -14.40
C HIS A 526 11.57 4.54 -15.15
N TRP A 527 11.91 5.43 -16.08
CA TRP A 527 13.16 5.34 -16.83
C TRP A 527 14.21 6.23 -16.20
N PHE A 528 15.41 5.67 -16.02
CA PHE A 528 16.56 6.34 -15.44
C PHE A 528 17.45 6.84 -16.57
N PRO A 529 17.73 8.16 -16.66
CA PRO A 529 18.61 8.67 -17.68
C PRO A 529 20.05 8.17 -17.46
N ASP A 530 20.74 7.83 -18.53
CA ASP A 530 22.16 7.49 -18.53
C ASP A 530 23.05 8.73 -18.70
N GLY A 531 24.36 8.53 -18.87
CA GLY A 531 25.33 9.62 -19.09
C GLY A 531 25.16 10.39 -20.40
N HIS A 532 24.38 9.86 -21.36
CA HIS A 532 24.05 10.48 -22.63
C HIS A 532 22.63 11.06 -22.66
N GLY A 533 21.89 10.98 -21.55
CA GLY A 533 20.50 11.39 -21.46
C GLY A 533 19.52 10.42 -22.13
N ALA A 534 19.97 9.22 -22.52
CA ALA A 534 19.09 8.16 -22.97
C ALA A 534 18.42 7.51 -21.75
N PHE A 535 17.14 7.21 -21.87
CA PHE A 535 16.35 6.62 -20.80
C PHE A 535 16.48 5.10 -20.83
N LEU A 536 17.09 4.53 -19.79
CA LEU A 536 17.23 3.09 -19.61
C LEU A 536 16.41 2.63 -18.40
N ALA A 537 15.94 1.37 -18.43
CA ALA A 537 15.48 0.69 -17.22
C ALA A 537 16.71 0.26 -16.40
N GLU A 538 17.49 1.23 -15.93
CA GLU A 538 18.71 1.01 -15.14
C GLU A 538 18.36 0.91 -13.65
N GLY A 539 19.20 0.22 -12.86
CA GLY A 539 19.22 0.42 -11.40
C GLY A 539 18.65 -0.69 -10.52
N CYS A 540 18.18 -1.81 -11.07
CA CYS A 540 17.90 -2.98 -10.24
C CYS A 540 18.99 -4.04 -10.42
N GLN A 541 19.87 -4.17 -9.42
CA GLN A 541 20.58 -5.42 -9.15
C GLN A 541 19.74 -6.19 -8.14
N PRO A 542 18.90 -7.15 -8.57
CA PRO A 542 18.03 -7.86 -7.66
C PRO A 542 18.84 -8.45 -6.51
N ARG A 543 18.35 -8.33 -5.28
CA ARG A 543 18.83 -9.16 -4.16
C ARG A 543 18.19 -10.55 -4.26
N ARG A 544 18.40 -11.20 -5.43
CA ARG A 544 18.11 -12.61 -5.67
C ARG A 544 19.12 -13.40 -4.84
N ASP A 545 18.66 -13.96 -3.74
CA ASP A 545 19.33 -15.07 -3.08
C ASP A 545 18.57 -16.33 -3.49
#